data_AF-A0A959H6N6-F1
#
_entry.id   AF-A0A959H6N6-F1
#
_cell.length_a   1.000
_cell.length_b   1.000
_cell.length_c   1.000
_cell.angle_alpha   90.00
_cell.angle_beta   90.00
_cell.angle_gamma   90.00
#
_symmetry.space_group_name_H-M   'P 1'
#
loop_
_entity.id
_entity.type
_entity.pdbx_description
1 polymer ?
#
loop_
_entity_poly.entity_id
_entity_poly.type
_entity_poly.pdbx_seq_one_letter_code
_entity_poly.pdbx_strand_id
1 'polypeptide(L)'
;LGADLIDSDDEEFTYKYGSADVPARSRHPWYRNMYQPSGEVAEYMSNYYMLVCYEQKGVQDPRWRYYFYRQVGSIDKALADEPESIPCIISPRPSHYSQDQAWCAFDPGFFGRDHGNNDGIPPDDDARTTVGVYPCGGRIDLNDGDDNYAGTTRQGQGANGAGIEPIWMASFTDFVKAEAALMLGTDGDPKALMLGAVNKSIERVRNFSNSKGQSLPGGLEPSTDDYIAAVEARWDAAGSTDARLDVLMKEYYIALWGNGVEAYNLYRRTGKPSDMQPMRAATAGSFLRSLIYPADFVNLNSNVSQKSNSTVNKVFWDNNPDDFIK
;
A
#
# COMPACT_ATOMS: atom_id res chain seq x y z
N LEU A 1 8.29 19.14 -21.96
CA LEU A 1 6.80 19.17 -21.88
C LEU A 1 6.37 20.56 -21.40
N GLY A 2 5.65 21.34 -22.21
CA GLY A 2 5.18 22.70 -21.90
C GLY A 2 3.68 22.78 -21.58
N ALA A 3 3.10 21.71 -21.05
CA ALA A 3 1.71 21.65 -20.63
C ALA A 3 1.61 21.80 -19.12
N ASP A 4 0.59 22.52 -18.67
CA ASP A 4 0.23 22.69 -17.26
C ASP A 4 -0.35 21.37 -16.72
N LEU A 5 0.46 20.62 -15.98
CA LEU A 5 0.12 19.32 -15.38
C LEU A 5 0.18 19.48 -13.87
N ILE A 6 -0.63 18.71 -13.14
CA ILE A 6 -0.61 18.65 -11.67
C ILE A 6 0.83 18.41 -11.19
N ASP A 7 1.46 19.42 -10.59
CA ASP A 7 2.84 19.38 -10.13
C ASP A 7 3.02 19.90 -8.69
N SER A 8 1.95 20.44 -8.10
CA SER A 8 1.87 20.91 -6.71
C SER A 8 0.72 20.26 -5.92
N ASP A 9 0.83 20.26 -4.58
CA ASP A 9 -0.15 19.66 -3.66
C ASP A 9 -1.56 20.30 -3.78
N ASP A 10 -1.61 21.57 -4.17
CA ASP A 10 -2.82 22.38 -4.31
C ASP A 10 -3.60 22.09 -5.61
N GLU A 11 -2.99 21.42 -6.57
CA GLU A 11 -3.59 21.02 -7.85
C GLU A 11 -4.11 19.58 -7.84
N GLU A 12 -3.84 18.82 -6.78
CA GLU A 12 -4.13 17.40 -6.71
C GLU A 12 -5.62 17.09 -6.84
N PHE A 13 -5.92 16.08 -7.65
CA PHE A 13 -7.28 15.58 -7.75
C PHE A 13 -7.54 14.57 -6.63
N THR A 14 -8.33 15.00 -5.65
CA THR A 14 -8.67 14.20 -4.46
C THR A 14 -10.15 14.32 -4.13
N TYR A 15 -10.74 13.24 -3.60
CA TYR A 15 -12.02 13.34 -2.87
C TYR A 15 -11.73 13.57 -1.39
N LYS A 16 -12.38 14.53 -0.74
CA LYS A 16 -12.17 14.84 0.68
C LYS A 16 -13.27 14.24 1.54
N TYR A 17 -12.89 13.45 2.54
CA TYR A 17 -13.81 12.90 3.52
C TYR A 17 -13.95 13.85 4.73
N GLY A 18 -15.10 13.78 5.40
CA GLY A 18 -15.39 14.51 6.64
C GLY A 18 -15.17 13.64 7.88
N SER A 19 -15.61 14.13 9.04
CA SER A 19 -15.49 13.45 10.34
C SER A 19 -16.83 13.14 11.01
N ALA A 20 -17.95 13.46 10.36
CA ALA A 20 -19.27 13.31 10.95
C ALA A 20 -19.78 11.87 10.90
N ASP A 21 -20.57 11.47 11.89
CA ASP A 21 -21.36 10.23 11.85
C ASP A 21 -22.57 10.35 10.92
N VAL A 22 -23.11 11.56 10.79
CA VAL A 22 -24.30 11.88 10.00
C VAL A 22 -23.99 13.05 9.04
N PRO A 23 -24.25 12.92 7.72
CA PRO A 23 -24.82 11.76 7.05
C PRO A 23 -23.90 10.54 7.12
N ALA A 24 -24.52 9.35 7.10
CA ALA A 24 -23.79 8.09 7.15
C ALA A 24 -22.72 8.07 6.04
N ARG A 25 -21.53 7.56 6.38
CA ARG A 25 -20.37 7.44 5.48
C ARG A 25 -19.66 8.75 5.11
N SER A 26 -19.75 9.81 5.94
CA SER A 26 -18.90 10.99 5.75
C SER A 26 -17.41 10.71 5.95
N ARG A 27 -17.03 9.75 6.79
CA ARG A 27 -15.63 9.33 7.06
C ARG A 27 -15.06 8.46 5.95
N HIS A 28 -13.72 8.48 5.83
CA HIS A 28 -12.98 7.58 4.96
C HIS A 28 -13.38 6.11 5.18
N PRO A 29 -13.63 5.32 4.12
CA PRO A 29 -14.08 3.93 4.23
C PRO A 29 -13.18 3.06 5.10
N TRP A 30 -11.87 3.04 4.85
CA TRP A 30 -10.92 2.27 5.67
C TRP A 30 -10.89 2.70 7.13
N TYR A 31 -11.00 4.00 7.44
CA TYR A 31 -11.10 4.46 8.83
C TYR A 31 -12.34 3.88 9.50
N ARG A 32 -13.51 3.93 8.83
CA ARG A 32 -14.75 3.37 9.40
C ARG A 32 -14.64 1.87 9.68
N ASN A 33 -13.87 1.15 8.86
CA ASN A 33 -13.72 -0.29 8.99
C ASN A 33 -12.68 -0.67 10.06
N MET A 34 -11.69 0.18 10.35
CA MET A 34 -10.60 -0.15 11.29
C MET A 34 -10.62 0.68 12.59
N TYR A 35 -11.47 1.71 12.70
CA TYR A 35 -11.64 2.54 13.89
C TYR A 35 -13.12 2.52 14.29
N GLN A 36 -13.64 1.34 14.61
CA GLN A 36 -15.04 1.20 15.04
C GLN A 36 -15.26 1.71 16.47
N PRO A 37 -16.51 2.03 16.86
CA PRO A 37 -16.81 2.56 18.18
C PRO A 37 -16.37 1.66 19.34
N SER A 38 -16.46 0.33 19.19
CA SER A 38 -16.07 -0.63 20.22
C SER A 38 -14.66 -1.20 20.03
N GLY A 39 -13.91 -0.69 19.04
CA GLY A 39 -12.52 -1.05 18.77
C GLY A 39 -12.32 -2.17 17.75
N GLU A 40 -13.40 -2.70 17.15
CA GLU A 40 -13.29 -3.76 16.16
C GLU A 40 -12.59 -3.27 14.89
N VAL A 41 -11.72 -4.12 14.37
CA VAL A 41 -11.05 -3.95 13.09
C VAL A 41 -11.72 -4.92 12.12
N ALA A 42 -12.24 -4.43 10.99
CA ALA A 42 -12.97 -5.27 10.03
C ALA A 42 -12.11 -5.75 8.85
N GLU A 43 -10.91 -5.20 8.70
CA GLU A 43 -10.04 -5.44 7.54
C GLU A 43 -8.64 -5.85 7.97
N TYR A 44 -7.87 -6.37 7.01
CA TYR A 44 -6.44 -6.65 7.15
C TYR A 44 -5.68 -5.88 6.09
N MET A 45 -4.51 -5.38 6.47
CA MET A 45 -3.53 -4.88 5.51
C MET A 45 -2.64 -6.00 5.01
N SER A 46 -2.03 -5.79 3.83
CA SER A 46 -1.07 -6.75 3.28
C SER A 46 0.22 -6.74 4.10
N ASN A 47 0.61 -7.92 4.59
CA ASN A 47 1.91 -8.11 5.25
C ASN A 47 3.08 -7.71 4.35
N TYR A 48 3.03 -8.11 3.08
CA TYR A 48 4.04 -7.72 2.09
C TYR A 48 4.16 -6.20 1.97
N TYR A 49 3.05 -5.48 1.83
CA TYR A 49 3.09 -4.04 1.64
C TYR A 49 3.68 -3.31 2.86
N MET A 50 3.34 -3.75 4.07
CA MET A 50 3.94 -3.22 5.30
C MET A 50 5.44 -3.52 5.35
N LEU A 51 5.87 -4.73 4.99
CA LEU A 51 7.29 -5.11 4.96
C LEU A 51 8.09 -4.29 3.94
N VAL A 52 7.53 -4.05 2.75
CA VAL A 52 8.13 -3.21 1.69
C VAL A 52 8.44 -1.81 2.21
N CYS A 53 7.53 -1.24 2.99
CA CYS A 53 7.69 0.09 3.58
C CYS A 53 8.59 0.08 4.81
N TYR A 54 8.59 -1.00 5.60
CA TYR A 54 9.33 -1.04 6.85
C TYR A 54 10.80 -1.43 6.70
N GLU A 55 11.11 -2.55 6.04
CA GLU A 55 12.49 -3.08 6.09
C GLU A 55 13.00 -3.77 4.82
N GLN A 56 12.15 -4.08 3.85
CA GLN A 56 12.56 -4.88 2.68
C GLN A 56 13.73 -4.25 1.90
N LYS A 57 13.86 -2.91 1.96
CA LYS A 57 14.94 -2.17 1.30
C LYS A 57 16.19 -2.00 2.20
N GLY A 58 16.25 -2.61 3.37
CA GLY A 58 17.30 -2.37 4.36
C GLY A 58 17.32 -0.93 4.89
N VAL A 59 16.31 -0.15 4.56
CA VAL A 59 16.04 1.21 5.05
C VAL A 59 14.52 1.33 5.21
N GLN A 60 14.10 2.05 6.24
CA GLN A 60 12.67 2.29 6.48
C GLN A 60 12.18 3.45 5.60
N ASP A 61 11.01 3.28 5.01
CA ASP A 61 10.33 4.34 4.26
C ASP A 61 9.80 5.41 5.22
N PRO A 62 10.16 6.70 5.05
CA PRO A 62 9.66 7.78 5.90
C PRO A 62 8.13 7.86 6.01
N ARG A 63 7.39 7.29 5.05
CA ARG A 63 5.94 7.29 4.99
C ARG A 63 5.27 6.25 5.89
N TRP A 64 5.97 5.19 6.31
CA TRP A 64 5.30 4.02 6.92
C TRP A 64 4.51 4.35 8.19
N ARG A 65 5.04 5.24 9.04
CA ARG A 65 4.37 5.69 10.30
C ARG A 65 3.13 6.54 10.09
N TYR A 66 2.95 7.05 8.87
CA TYR A 66 1.77 7.78 8.45
C TYR A 66 0.76 6.89 7.73
N TYR A 67 1.24 5.84 7.06
CA TYR A 67 0.41 4.86 6.36
C TYR A 67 -0.22 3.84 7.30
N PHE A 68 0.50 3.43 8.33
CA PHE A 68 0.12 2.35 9.22
C PHE A 68 0.18 2.79 10.67
N TYR A 69 -0.65 2.16 11.49
CA TYR A 69 -0.64 2.28 12.94
C TYR A 69 -0.63 0.89 13.56
N ARG A 70 0.44 0.54 14.26
CA ARG A 70 0.54 -0.72 15.00
C ARG A 70 -0.20 -0.58 16.32
N GLN A 71 -1.09 -1.53 16.59
CA GLN A 71 -1.81 -1.56 17.87
C GLN A 71 -0.99 -2.20 18.99
N VAL A 72 0.00 -3.02 18.65
CA VAL A 72 0.92 -3.69 19.58
C VAL A 72 2.38 -3.39 19.24
N GLY A 73 3.27 -3.52 20.23
CA GLY A 73 4.70 -3.32 20.06
C GLY A 73 5.45 -4.50 19.46
N SER A 74 4.96 -5.72 19.71
CA SER A 74 5.61 -6.96 19.29
C SER A 74 4.60 -8.09 19.09
N ILE A 75 5.04 -9.15 18.41
CA ILE A 75 4.35 -10.44 18.35
C ILE A 75 4.16 -11.02 19.76
N ASP A 76 5.20 -10.98 20.59
CA ASP A 76 5.15 -11.49 21.97
C ASP A 76 4.07 -10.77 22.79
N LYS A 77 3.94 -9.45 22.61
CA LYS A 77 2.87 -8.66 23.24
C LYS A 77 1.48 -9.07 22.78
N ALA A 78 1.27 -9.26 21.48
CA ALA A 78 -0.01 -9.74 20.96
C ALA A 78 -0.40 -11.10 21.55
N LEU A 79 0.53 -12.05 21.59
CA LEU A 79 0.29 -13.40 22.13
C LEU A 79 0.15 -13.42 23.65
N ALA A 80 0.75 -12.47 24.37
CA ALA A 80 0.58 -12.33 25.81
C ALA A 80 -0.82 -11.81 26.18
N ASP A 81 -1.38 -10.90 25.37
CA ASP A 81 -2.72 -10.35 25.60
C ASP A 81 -3.82 -11.31 25.10
N GLU A 82 -3.61 -11.93 23.95
CA GLU A 82 -4.56 -12.86 23.32
C GLU A 82 -3.79 -13.98 22.58
N PRO A 83 -3.57 -15.15 23.23
CA PRO A 83 -2.74 -16.23 22.69
C PRO A 83 -3.22 -16.80 21.34
N GLU A 84 -4.51 -16.67 21.02
CA GLU A 84 -5.11 -17.13 19.79
C GLU A 84 -5.15 -16.07 18.69
N SER A 85 -4.62 -14.86 18.93
CA SER A 85 -4.63 -13.75 17.96
C SER A 85 -3.84 -14.04 16.68
N ILE A 86 -2.73 -14.80 16.75
CA ILE A 86 -1.84 -15.04 15.61
C ILE A 86 -1.75 -16.55 15.28
N PRO A 87 -2.83 -17.20 14.82
CA PRO A 87 -2.85 -18.67 14.64
C PRO A 87 -1.89 -19.17 13.55
N CYS A 88 -1.52 -18.32 12.57
CA CYS A 88 -0.61 -18.71 11.51
C CYS A 88 0.86 -18.80 11.95
N ILE A 89 1.23 -18.34 13.16
CA ILE A 89 2.64 -18.33 13.61
C ILE A 89 3.18 -19.74 13.89
N ILE A 90 2.27 -20.66 14.27
CA ILE A 90 2.58 -22.08 14.46
C ILE A 90 2.45 -22.88 13.16
N SER A 91 1.93 -22.27 12.08
CA SER A 91 1.83 -22.92 10.78
C SER A 91 3.17 -22.85 10.05
N PRO A 92 3.56 -23.90 9.31
CA PRO A 92 4.80 -23.86 8.54
C PRO A 92 4.71 -22.77 7.47
N ARG A 93 5.77 -21.95 7.36
CA ARG A 93 5.95 -21.02 6.24
C ARG A 93 5.86 -21.81 4.91
N PRO A 94 5.17 -21.30 3.88
CA PRO A 94 5.13 -21.94 2.58
C PRO A 94 6.55 -22.15 2.04
N SER A 95 6.84 -23.33 1.51
CA SER A 95 8.21 -23.69 1.09
C SER A 95 8.73 -22.86 -0.09
N HIS A 96 7.84 -22.21 -0.84
CA HIS A 96 8.16 -21.28 -1.92
C HIS A 96 8.34 -19.83 -1.45
N TYR A 97 8.14 -19.54 -0.16
CA TYR A 97 8.44 -18.22 0.40
C TYR A 97 9.90 -18.17 0.84
N SER A 98 10.61 -17.11 0.45
CA SER A 98 11.97 -16.85 0.93
C SER A 98 11.96 -16.32 2.37
N GLN A 99 13.13 -16.29 3.01
CA GLN A 99 13.21 -15.91 4.43
C GLN A 99 12.89 -14.44 4.68
N ASP A 100 13.16 -13.60 3.70
CA ASP A 100 12.96 -12.15 3.65
C ASP A 100 11.55 -11.75 3.19
N GLN A 101 10.67 -12.70 2.88
CA GLN A 101 9.26 -12.41 2.60
C GLN A 101 8.43 -12.41 3.87
N ALA A 102 7.45 -11.52 3.96
CA ALA A 102 6.56 -11.49 5.11
C ALA A 102 5.82 -12.83 5.26
N TRP A 103 5.54 -13.23 6.50
CA TRP A 103 4.77 -14.43 6.80
C TRP A 103 4.00 -14.22 8.10
N CYS A 104 2.68 -14.35 8.04
CA CYS A 104 1.77 -14.27 9.18
C CYS A 104 1.74 -12.89 9.89
N ALA A 105 2.79 -12.55 10.61
CA ALA A 105 3.07 -11.27 11.26
C ALA A 105 4.60 -11.11 11.36
N PHE A 106 5.10 -9.89 11.52
CA PHE A 106 6.53 -9.66 11.71
C PHE A 106 6.77 -8.55 12.73
N ASP A 107 7.90 -8.63 13.43
CA ASP A 107 8.27 -7.61 14.41
C ASP A 107 8.86 -6.37 13.75
N PRO A 108 8.69 -5.18 14.37
CA PRO A 108 8.01 -4.95 15.64
C PRO A 108 6.50 -4.72 15.45
N GLY A 109 5.65 -5.67 15.85
CA GLY A 109 4.20 -5.49 15.98
C GLY A 109 3.44 -5.22 14.67
N PHE A 110 3.96 -5.65 13.52
CA PHE A 110 3.23 -5.59 12.24
C PHE A 110 2.40 -6.86 12.06
N PHE A 111 1.09 -6.66 11.97
CA PHE A 111 0.14 -7.74 11.86
C PHE A 111 -0.92 -7.43 10.81
N GLY A 112 -0.83 -8.11 9.68
CA GLY A 112 -1.78 -8.06 8.58
C GLY A 112 -2.15 -9.47 8.10
N ARG A 113 -2.30 -9.63 6.79
CA ARG A 113 -2.67 -10.91 6.20
C ARG A 113 -1.92 -11.13 4.88
N ASP A 114 -1.43 -12.36 4.69
CA ASP A 114 -0.75 -12.76 3.46
C ASP A 114 -1.74 -12.99 2.31
N HIS A 115 -1.28 -12.75 1.08
CA HIS A 115 -2.11 -12.88 -0.10
C HIS A 115 -2.64 -14.32 -0.28
N GLY A 116 -3.95 -14.45 -0.42
CA GLY A 116 -4.62 -15.74 -0.59
C GLY A 116 -4.83 -16.53 0.70
N ASN A 117 -4.54 -15.95 1.88
CA ASN A 117 -4.91 -16.56 3.15
C ASN A 117 -6.45 -16.50 3.36
N ASN A 118 -7.10 -17.66 3.35
CA ASN A 118 -8.53 -17.85 3.55
C ASN A 118 -8.89 -18.46 4.92
N ASP A 119 -7.96 -18.46 5.87
CA ASP A 119 -8.22 -18.91 7.24
C ASP A 119 -9.28 -18.01 7.91
N GLY A 120 -9.96 -18.59 8.91
CA GLY A 120 -10.93 -17.87 9.74
C GLY A 120 -10.36 -16.61 10.38
N ILE A 121 -11.24 -15.72 10.86
CA ILE A 121 -10.84 -14.52 11.58
C ILE A 121 -10.59 -14.90 13.05
N PRO A 122 -9.36 -14.83 13.58
CA PRO A 122 -9.06 -15.02 15.00
C PRO A 122 -9.47 -13.79 15.84
N PRO A 123 -9.43 -13.85 17.19
CA PRO A 123 -9.67 -12.71 18.06
C PRO A 123 -8.48 -11.72 18.05
N ASP A 124 -8.20 -11.09 16.92
CA ASP A 124 -7.00 -10.26 16.70
C ASP A 124 -7.30 -8.76 16.54
N ASP A 125 -8.50 -8.31 16.89
CA ASP A 125 -8.93 -6.91 16.79
C ASP A 125 -7.93 -5.96 17.48
N ASP A 126 -7.41 -6.33 18.65
CA ASP A 126 -6.51 -5.49 19.43
C ASP A 126 -5.03 -5.56 18.99
N ALA A 127 -4.69 -6.48 18.08
CA ALA A 127 -3.32 -6.71 17.61
C ALA A 127 -3.09 -6.29 16.16
N ARG A 128 -4.12 -6.31 15.31
CA ARG A 128 -4.01 -5.98 13.88
C ARG A 128 -3.44 -4.58 13.66
N THR A 129 -2.51 -4.44 12.72
CA THR A 129 -2.10 -3.12 12.24
C THR A 129 -3.29 -2.50 11.50
N THR A 130 -3.50 -1.19 11.72
CA THR A 130 -4.60 -0.43 11.11
C THR A 130 -4.08 0.70 10.22
N VAL A 131 -4.98 1.30 9.43
CA VAL A 131 -4.63 2.47 8.62
C VAL A 131 -4.21 3.66 9.49
N GLY A 132 -3.15 4.33 9.05
CA GLY A 132 -2.62 5.51 9.69
C GLY A 132 -3.37 6.80 9.31
N VAL A 133 -2.75 7.95 9.60
CA VAL A 133 -3.31 9.25 9.24
C VAL A 133 -3.45 9.44 7.74
N TYR A 134 -2.50 8.98 6.92
CA TYR A 134 -2.56 9.14 5.47
C TYR A 134 -2.97 7.83 4.78
N PRO A 135 -3.93 7.87 3.84
CA PRO A 135 -4.80 9.01 3.52
C PRO A 135 -6.04 9.06 4.41
N CYS A 136 -6.21 8.10 5.34
CA CYS A 136 -7.52 7.76 5.92
C CYS A 136 -8.01 8.66 7.05
N GLY A 137 -7.13 9.47 7.65
CA GLY A 137 -7.42 10.22 8.86
C GLY A 137 -7.40 9.38 10.14
N GLY A 138 -6.66 8.27 10.16
CA GLY A 138 -6.34 7.50 11.37
C GLY A 138 -5.28 8.20 12.25
N ARG A 139 -4.63 7.42 13.11
CA ARG A 139 -3.51 7.88 13.97
C ARG A 139 -2.17 7.72 13.26
N ILE A 140 -1.18 8.53 13.62
CA ILE A 140 0.23 8.23 13.33
C ILE A 140 0.78 7.19 14.32
N ASP A 141 1.71 6.35 13.87
CA ASP A 141 2.41 5.40 14.73
C ASP A 141 3.52 6.10 15.54
N LEU A 142 3.26 6.25 16.85
CA LEU A 142 4.16 6.90 17.79
C LEU A 142 5.02 5.92 18.60
N ASN A 143 4.88 4.61 18.40
CA ASN A 143 5.66 3.65 19.17
C ASN A 143 7.13 3.70 18.71
N ASP A 144 8.02 4.07 19.62
CA ASP A 144 9.45 4.30 19.43
C ASP A 144 10.31 3.07 19.76
N GLY A 145 9.70 1.89 19.80
CA GLY A 145 10.39 0.61 20.04
C GLY A 145 10.07 -0.01 21.39
N ASP A 146 8.97 0.38 22.02
CA ASP A 146 8.43 -0.34 23.16
C ASP A 146 7.74 -1.63 22.68
N ASP A 147 8.41 -2.76 22.91
CA ASP A 147 7.90 -4.09 22.56
C ASP A 147 6.62 -4.44 23.34
N ASN A 148 6.37 -3.80 24.49
CA ASN A 148 5.17 -4.01 25.30
C ASN A 148 4.04 -3.02 24.98
N TYR A 149 4.22 -2.16 23.96
CA TYR A 149 3.21 -1.19 23.55
C TYR A 149 1.87 -1.87 23.28
N ALA A 150 0.79 -1.28 23.76
CA ALA A 150 -0.58 -1.64 23.42
C ALA A 150 -1.42 -0.37 23.35
N GLY A 151 -2.09 -0.16 22.22
CA GLY A 151 -2.90 1.01 21.98
C GLY A 151 -3.92 0.76 20.90
N THR A 152 -5.12 0.34 21.29
CA THR A 152 -6.16 -0.01 20.33
C THR A 152 -6.74 1.21 19.61
N THR A 153 -7.22 0.98 18.40
CA THR A 153 -7.88 2.00 17.58
C THR A 153 -9.35 2.07 17.88
N ARG A 154 -9.88 3.29 18.01
CA ARG A 154 -11.31 3.53 18.24
C ARG A 154 -11.78 4.75 17.47
N GLN A 155 -13.07 4.76 17.13
CA GLN A 155 -13.69 5.93 16.52
C GLN A 155 -13.42 7.19 17.37
N GLY A 156 -13.13 8.31 16.71
CA GLY A 156 -12.80 9.59 17.36
C GLY A 156 -11.31 9.83 17.52
N GLN A 157 -10.46 8.80 17.41
CA GLN A 157 -9.02 8.98 17.43
C GLN A 157 -8.46 9.43 16.07
N GLY A 158 -7.24 9.99 16.08
CA GLY A 158 -6.58 10.51 14.88
C GLY A 158 -7.29 11.74 14.33
N ALA A 159 -7.44 11.82 13.00
CA ALA A 159 -8.25 12.85 12.36
C ALA A 159 -9.74 12.48 12.25
N ASN A 160 -10.18 11.45 12.98
CA ASN A 160 -11.54 10.93 12.99
C ASN A 160 -12.12 10.64 11.59
N GLY A 161 -11.30 10.08 10.71
CA GLY A 161 -11.71 9.71 9.35
C GLY A 161 -11.78 10.86 8.34
N ALA A 162 -11.35 12.07 8.71
CA ALA A 162 -11.24 13.23 7.82
C ALA A 162 -10.05 13.08 6.84
N GLY A 163 -10.11 12.02 6.05
CA GLY A 163 -9.12 11.60 5.08
C GLY A 163 -9.31 12.17 3.67
N ILE A 164 -8.61 11.59 2.71
CA ILE A 164 -8.80 11.80 1.27
C ILE A 164 -8.86 10.48 0.50
N GLU A 165 -9.49 10.47 -0.66
CA GLU A 165 -9.21 9.48 -1.72
C GLU A 165 -8.18 10.11 -2.65
N PRO A 166 -6.94 9.60 -2.72
CA PRO A 166 -5.95 10.08 -3.68
C PRO A 166 -6.29 9.57 -5.08
N ILE A 167 -6.81 10.44 -5.96
CA ILE A 167 -7.17 10.05 -7.34
C ILE A 167 -5.98 10.32 -8.28
N TRP A 168 -5.45 11.54 -8.26
CA TRP A 168 -4.22 11.88 -8.99
C TRP A 168 -3.43 12.94 -8.23
N MET A 169 -2.21 12.56 -7.81
CA MET A 169 -1.36 13.38 -6.95
C MET A 169 -0.20 13.98 -7.76
N ALA A 170 0.41 15.06 -7.26
CA ALA A 170 1.53 15.70 -7.95
C ALA A 170 2.74 14.77 -8.11
N SER A 171 3.01 13.92 -7.11
CA SER A 171 4.05 12.88 -7.22
C SER A 171 3.72 11.84 -8.30
N PHE A 172 2.46 11.54 -8.56
CA PHE A 172 2.06 10.55 -9.59
C PHE A 172 2.42 11.06 -10.98
N THR A 173 2.19 12.35 -11.23
CA THR A 173 2.63 13.01 -12.46
C THR A 173 4.13 12.85 -12.69
N ASP A 174 4.95 13.05 -11.65
CA ASP A 174 6.40 12.95 -11.78
C ASP A 174 6.90 11.51 -11.93
N PHE A 175 6.24 10.54 -11.28
CA PHE A 175 6.49 9.12 -11.55
C PHE A 175 6.18 8.74 -13.01
N VAL A 176 5.06 9.22 -13.56
CA VAL A 176 4.68 8.97 -14.96
C VAL A 176 5.63 9.68 -15.93
N LYS A 177 6.10 10.90 -15.62
CA LYS A 177 7.16 11.57 -16.39
C LYS A 177 8.47 10.79 -16.36
N ALA A 178 8.87 10.30 -15.18
CA ALA A 178 10.09 9.49 -15.02
C ALA A 178 10.00 8.23 -15.89
N GLU A 179 8.85 7.56 -15.90
CA GLU A 179 8.64 6.38 -16.72
C GLU A 179 8.65 6.71 -18.22
N ALA A 180 7.97 7.78 -18.63
CA ALA A 180 7.97 8.23 -20.02
C ALA A 180 9.40 8.56 -20.50
N ALA A 181 10.19 9.23 -19.67
CA ALA A 181 11.59 9.51 -19.98
C ALA A 181 12.41 8.21 -20.09
N LEU A 182 12.19 7.24 -19.18
CA LEU A 182 12.91 5.96 -19.18
C LEU A 182 12.55 5.07 -20.38
N MET A 183 11.26 4.96 -20.69
CA MET A 183 10.72 3.96 -21.61
C MET A 183 10.48 4.49 -23.01
N LEU A 184 10.18 5.78 -23.15
CA LEU A 184 9.84 6.42 -24.42
C LEU A 184 10.89 7.46 -24.88
N GLY A 185 11.86 7.81 -24.02
CA GLY A 185 12.90 8.78 -24.34
C GLY A 185 12.40 10.23 -24.43
N THR A 186 11.35 10.58 -23.68
CA THR A 186 10.90 11.98 -23.55
C THR A 186 11.93 12.82 -22.79
N ASP A 187 11.82 14.15 -22.87
CA ASP A 187 12.70 15.06 -22.13
C ASP A 187 12.68 14.83 -20.61
N GLY A 188 13.84 15.00 -19.97
CA GLY A 188 14.05 14.86 -18.53
C GLY A 188 14.98 13.70 -18.18
N ASP A 189 15.66 13.79 -17.03
CA ASP A 189 16.43 12.66 -16.48
C ASP A 189 15.48 11.76 -15.68
N PRO A 190 15.27 10.49 -16.10
CA PRO A 190 14.39 9.56 -15.39
C PRO A 190 14.74 9.37 -13.91
N LYS A 191 16.04 9.37 -13.58
CA LYS A 191 16.51 9.20 -12.20
C LYS A 191 16.11 10.40 -11.34
N ALA A 192 16.41 11.60 -11.83
CA ALA A 192 16.09 12.83 -11.12
C ALA A 192 14.57 13.00 -10.93
N LEU A 193 13.77 12.68 -11.96
CA LEU A 193 12.31 12.71 -11.88
C LEU A 193 11.77 11.71 -10.84
N MET A 194 12.30 10.47 -10.82
CA MET A 194 11.92 9.47 -9.82
C MET A 194 12.22 9.94 -8.39
N LEU A 195 13.45 10.38 -8.13
CA LEU A 195 13.85 10.82 -6.79
C LEU A 195 13.07 12.05 -6.34
N GLY A 196 12.78 12.98 -7.27
CA GLY A 196 11.89 14.11 -7.03
C GLY A 196 10.47 13.67 -6.69
N ALA A 197 9.91 12.68 -7.40
CA ALA A 197 8.58 12.14 -7.14
C ALA A 197 8.49 11.43 -5.77
N VAL A 198 9.54 10.69 -5.38
CA VAL A 198 9.65 10.05 -4.06
C VAL A 198 9.67 11.11 -2.96
N ASN A 199 10.54 12.11 -3.06
CA ASN A 199 10.63 13.18 -2.07
C ASN A 199 9.30 13.93 -1.95
N LYS A 200 8.69 14.27 -3.09
CA LYS A 200 7.36 14.92 -3.15
C LYS A 200 6.29 14.08 -2.46
N SER A 201 6.28 12.76 -2.67
CA SER A 201 5.37 11.86 -1.97
C SER A 201 5.59 11.83 -0.46
N ILE A 202 6.84 11.83 0.01
CA ILE A 202 7.18 11.85 1.44
C ILE A 202 6.69 13.16 2.08
N GLU A 203 7.04 14.29 1.48
CA GLU A 203 6.63 15.62 1.93
C GLU A 203 5.11 15.75 1.97
N ARG A 204 4.42 15.30 0.93
CA ARG A 204 2.96 15.33 0.84
C ARG A 204 2.28 14.62 2.00
N VAL A 205 2.77 13.42 2.34
CA VAL A 205 2.26 12.58 3.43
C VAL A 205 2.50 13.22 4.79
N ARG A 206 3.71 13.75 5.02
CA ARG A 206 4.07 14.51 6.22
C ARG A 206 3.19 15.76 6.38
N ASN A 207 3.03 16.54 5.30
CA ASN A 207 2.21 17.74 5.27
C ASN A 207 0.73 17.43 5.50
N PHE A 208 0.22 16.31 4.94
CA PHE A 208 -1.13 15.84 5.23
C PHE A 208 -1.30 15.59 6.72
N SER A 209 -0.40 14.82 7.34
CA SER A 209 -0.43 14.52 8.77
C SER A 209 -0.44 15.80 9.63
N ASN A 210 0.48 16.73 9.33
CA ASN A 210 0.58 18.02 10.02
C ASN A 210 -0.70 18.85 9.89
N SER A 211 -1.33 18.85 8.70
CA SER A 211 -2.62 19.53 8.48
C SER A 211 -3.77 18.96 9.32
N LYS A 212 -3.62 17.73 9.83
CA LYS A 212 -4.54 17.06 10.75
C LYS A 212 -4.12 17.17 12.21
N GLY A 213 -3.11 17.99 12.52
CA GLY A 213 -2.61 18.17 13.88
C GLY A 213 -1.84 16.97 14.43
N GLN A 214 -1.34 16.10 13.55
CA GLN A 214 -0.56 14.93 13.93
C GLN A 214 0.85 15.07 13.36
N SER A 215 1.86 15.16 14.22
CA SER A 215 3.27 15.25 13.83
C SER A 215 4.09 14.21 14.57
N LEU A 216 5.04 13.57 13.89
CA LEU A 216 5.99 12.68 14.55
C LEU A 216 6.97 13.50 15.41
N PRO A 217 7.31 13.02 16.63
CA PRO A 217 8.44 13.56 17.39
C PRO A 217 9.74 13.51 16.59
N GLY A 218 10.64 14.46 16.86
CA GLY A 218 11.95 14.50 16.22
C GLY A 218 12.73 13.20 16.45
N GLY A 219 13.31 12.65 15.37
CA GLY A 219 14.06 11.40 15.39
C GLY A 219 13.22 10.13 15.24
N LEU A 220 11.88 10.23 15.28
CA LEU A 220 11.01 9.06 15.10
C LEU A 220 10.71 8.75 13.62
N GLU A 221 10.64 9.79 12.79
CA GLU A 221 10.50 9.64 11.35
C GLU A 221 11.81 9.07 10.75
N PRO A 222 11.75 8.02 9.92
CA PRO A 222 12.91 7.58 9.16
C PRO A 222 13.52 8.71 8.32
N SER A 223 14.85 8.69 8.19
CA SER A 223 15.60 9.69 7.43
C SER A 223 15.19 9.69 5.95
N THR A 224 14.69 10.83 5.47
CA THR A 224 14.35 11.02 4.04
C THR A 224 15.60 10.91 3.18
N ASP A 225 16.72 11.49 3.63
CA ASP A 225 17.98 11.48 2.89
C ASP A 225 18.54 10.07 2.74
N ASP A 226 18.54 9.27 3.81
CA ASP A 226 19.02 7.88 3.76
C ASP A 226 18.13 7.03 2.86
N TYR A 227 16.81 7.27 2.90
CA TYR A 227 15.86 6.58 2.04
C TYR A 227 16.06 6.93 0.56
N ILE A 228 16.20 8.22 0.23
CA ILE A 228 16.47 8.68 -1.14
C ILE A 228 17.81 8.12 -1.64
N ALA A 229 18.87 8.15 -0.81
CA ALA A 229 20.17 7.58 -1.14
C ALA A 229 20.08 6.07 -1.41
N ALA A 230 19.26 5.34 -0.65
CA ALA A 230 19.06 3.91 -0.85
C ALA A 230 18.24 3.58 -2.12
N VAL A 231 17.32 4.45 -2.53
CA VAL A 231 16.60 4.34 -3.82
C VAL A 231 17.56 4.66 -4.98
N GLU A 232 18.35 5.71 -4.84
CA GLU A 232 19.39 6.10 -5.80
C GLU A 232 20.41 4.98 -6.02
N ALA A 233 20.93 4.38 -4.94
CA ALA A 233 21.88 3.27 -5.03
C ALA A 233 21.30 2.06 -5.77
N ARG A 234 20.01 1.76 -5.58
CA ARG A 234 19.31 0.68 -6.31
C ARG A 234 19.17 1.00 -7.78
N TRP A 235 18.83 2.24 -8.12
CA TRP A 235 18.75 2.69 -9.50
C TRP A 235 20.10 2.59 -10.22
N ASP A 236 21.18 3.00 -9.55
CA ASP A 236 22.53 2.95 -10.12
C ASP A 236 23.06 1.52 -10.27
N ALA A 237 22.68 0.63 -9.35
CA ALA A 237 22.98 -0.80 -9.42
C ALA A 237 22.17 -1.54 -10.50
N ALA A 238 21.03 -1.00 -10.93
CA ALA A 238 20.19 -1.61 -11.94
C ALA A 238 20.87 -1.60 -13.33
N GLY A 239 21.27 -2.78 -13.79
CA GLY A 239 22.07 -2.97 -15.01
C GLY A 239 21.31 -2.87 -16.34
N SER A 240 19.98 -2.64 -16.31
CA SER A 240 19.15 -2.57 -17.52
C SER A 240 18.00 -1.58 -17.35
N THR A 241 17.39 -1.16 -18.47
CA THR A 241 16.18 -0.33 -18.45
C THR A 241 15.03 -1.02 -17.71
N ASP A 242 14.84 -2.34 -17.87
CA ASP A 242 13.80 -3.09 -17.16
C ASP A 242 14.05 -3.16 -15.65
N ALA A 243 15.32 -3.31 -15.24
CA ALA A 243 15.69 -3.28 -13.81
C ALA A 243 15.50 -1.87 -13.21
N ARG A 244 15.74 -0.80 -13.98
CA ARG A 244 15.44 0.57 -13.55
C ARG A 244 13.95 0.84 -13.47
N LEU A 245 13.17 0.29 -14.41
CA LEU A 245 11.71 0.35 -14.38
C LEU A 245 11.16 -0.34 -13.12
N ASP A 246 11.76 -1.45 -12.69
CA ASP A 246 11.38 -2.13 -11.44
C ASP A 246 11.57 -1.22 -10.21
N VAL A 247 12.73 -0.57 -10.09
CA VAL A 247 12.98 0.41 -9.01
C VAL A 247 11.96 1.55 -9.04
N LEU A 248 11.72 2.14 -10.22
CA LEU A 248 10.77 3.23 -10.40
C LEU A 248 9.34 2.83 -10.03
N MET A 249 8.86 1.71 -10.57
CA MET A 249 7.50 1.23 -10.34
C MET A 249 7.29 0.79 -8.90
N LYS A 250 8.33 0.35 -8.19
CA LYS A 250 8.26 0.06 -6.76
C LYS A 250 8.03 1.29 -5.91
N GLU A 251 8.75 2.36 -6.19
CA GLU A 251 8.53 3.62 -5.51
C GLU A 251 7.18 4.25 -5.84
N TYR A 252 6.73 4.12 -7.10
CA TYR A 252 5.40 4.55 -7.48
C TYR A 252 4.31 3.71 -6.80
N TYR A 253 4.45 2.38 -6.75
CA TYR A 253 3.55 1.48 -6.02
C TYR A 253 3.39 1.87 -4.54
N ILE A 254 4.46 2.29 -3.87
CA ILE A 254 4.40 2.76 -2.48
C ILE A 254 3.70 4.13 -2.37
N ALA A 255 3.92 5.02 -3.35
CA ALA A 255 3.23 6.31 -3.39
C ALA A 255 1.72 6.16 -3.67
N LEU A 256 1.30 5.08 -4.32
CA LEU A 256 -0.09 4.76 -4.65
C LEU A 256 -0.91 4.24 -3.45
N TRP A 257 -0.41 4.34 -2.22
CA TRP A 257 -1.20 4.04 -1.02
C TRP A 257 -2.51 4.84 -1.01
N GLY A 258 -3.64 4.14 -0.98
CA GLY A 258 -4.97 4.74 -1.13
C GLY A 258 -5.55 4.73 -2.55
N ASN A 259 -4.77 4.37 -3.58
CA ASN A 259 -5.24 4.25 -4.97
C ASN A 259 -4.94 2.86 -5.55
N GLY A 260 -5.77 1.89 -5.17
CA GLY A 260 -5.63 0.50 -5.64
C GLY A 260 -5.92 0.32 -7.13
N VAL A 261 -6.68 1.22 -7.76
CA VAL A 261 -7.01 1.15 -9.19
C VAL A 261 -5.76 1.41 -10.02
N GLU A 262 -5.03 2.48 -9.71
CA GLU A 262 -3.80 2.82 -10.40
C GLU A 262 -2.70 1.79 -10.10
N ALA A 263 -2.58 1.30 -8.85
CA ALA A 263 -1.65 0.23 -8.51
C ALA A 263 -1.92 -1.06 -9.31
N TYR A 264 -3.19 -1.44 -9.47
CA TYR A 264 -3.57 -2.60 -10.26
C TYR A 264 -3.32 -2.40 -11.76
N ASN A 265 -3.54 -1.20 -12.30
CA ASN A 265 -3.21 -0.88 -13.69
C ASN A 265 -1.70 -0.88 -13.93
N LEU A 266 -0.93 -0.27 -13.03
CA LEU A 266 0.52 -0.26 -13.03
C LEU A 266 1.05 -1.68 -13.10
N TYR A 267 0.64 -2.55 -12.17
CA TYR A 267 1.11 -3.94 -12.14
C TYR A 267 0.69 -4.72 -13.39
N ARG A 268 -0.54 -4.54 -13.89
CA ARG A 268 -0.99 -5.18 -15.13
C ARG A 268 -0.20 -4.75 -16.37
N ARG A 269 0.28 -3.51 -16.40
CA ARG A 269 1.00 -2.93 -17.54
C ARG A 269 2.49 -3.28 -17.51
N THR A 270 3.10 -3.29 -16.33
CA THR A 270 4.57 -3.39 -16.19
C THR A 270 5.05 -4.70 -15.57
N GLY A 271 4.18 -5.43 -14.85
CA GLY A 271 4.58 -6.59 -14.05
C GLY A 271 5.50 -6.23 -12.88
N LYS A 272 5.58 -4.95 -12.52
CA LYS A 272 6.47 -4.43 -11.47
C LYS A 272 5.65 -3.87 -10.29
N PRO A 273 6.11 -4.00 -9.03
CA PRO A 273 7.37 -4.62 -8.61
C PRO A 273 7.45 -6.11 -8.91
N SER A 274 8.59 -6.56 -9.39
CA SER A 274 8.81 -7.95 -9.78
C SER A 274 8.98 -8.90 -8.58
N ASP A 275 9.10 -8.34 -7.37
CA ASP A 275 9.28 -9.07 -6.12
C ASP A 275 8.06 -9.01 -5.19
N MET A 276 6.86 -8.87 -5.76
CA MET A 276 5.61 -9.03 -5.00
C MET A 276 5.55 -10.39 -4.31
N GLN A 277 5.07 -10.43 -3.06
CA GLN A 277 4.86 -11.68 -2.33
C GLN A 277 3.90 -12.58 -3.14
N PRO A 278 4.29 -13.83 -3.46
CA PRO A 278 3.43 -14.75 -4.17
C PRO A 278 2.25 -15.18 -3.29
N MET A 279 1.19 -15.73 -3.90
CA MET A 279 0.07 -16.29 -3.16
C MET A 279 0.53 -17.38 -2.17
N ARG A 280 -0.16 -17.49 -1.03
CA ARG A 280 0.09 -18.55 -0.03
C ARG A 280 -0.02 -19.95 -0.63
N ALA A 281 -0.96 -20.15 -1.55
CA ALA A 281 -1.07 -21.38 -2.33
C ALA A 281 0.05 -21.48 -3.36
N ALA A 282 0.74 -22.62 -3.43
CA ALA A 282 1.85 -22.83 -4.37
C ALA A 282 1.43 -22.74 -5.85
N THR A 283 0.15 -23.01 -6.15
CA THR A 283 -0.42 -22.91 -7.50
C THR A 283 -1.56 -21.89 -7.48
N ALA A 284 -1.24 -20.62 -7.72
CA ALA A 284 -2.20 -19.51 -7.68
C ALA A 284 -3.10 -19.41 -8.93
N GLY A 285 -2.72 -20.08 -10.02
CA GLY A 285 -3.34 -19.89 -11.33
C GLY A 285 -2.84 -18.60 -12.00
N SER A 286 -3.56 -18.15 -13.03
CA SER A 286 -3.20 -16.92 -13.76
C SER A 286 -3.63 -15.67 -13.01
N PHE A 287 -2.79 -14.64 -13.02
CA PHE A 287 -3.15 -13.33 -12.49
C PHE A 287 -4.38 -12.75 -13.20
N LEU A 288 -5.36 -12.25 -12.44
CA LEU A 288 -6.57 -11.64 -13.01
C LEU A 288 -6.19 -10.38 -13.79
N ARG A 289 -6.42 -10.37 -15.11
CA ARG A 289 -6.15 -9.21 -15.99
C ARG A 289 -7.38 -8.34 -16.26
N SER A 290 -8.57 -8.80 -15.90
CA SER A 290 -9.80 -7.99 -15.78
C SER A 290 -10.87 -8.75 -15.01
N LEU A 291 -11.84 -8.02 -14.46
CA LEU A 291 -13.01 -8.61 -13.80
C LEU A 291 -14.03 -9.11 -14.81
N ILE A 292 -14.80 -10.12 -14.42
CA ILE A 292 -16.01 -10.55 -15.13
C ILE A 292 -17.05 -9.44 -15.18
N TYR A 293 -17.98 -9.54 -16.13
CA TYR A 293 -19.12 -8.64 -16.15
C TYR A 293 -20.12 -8.99 -15.04
N PRO A 294 -20.84 -7.99 -14.48
CA PRO A 294 -21.95 -8.24 -13.58
C PRO A 294 -22.97 -9.20 -14.22
N ALA A 295 -23.50 -10.14 -13.43
CA ALA A 295 -24.43 -11.16 -13.93
C ALA A 295 -25.66 -10.54 -14.61
N ASP A 296 -26.22 -9.48 -14.02
CA ASP A 296 -27.39 -8.78 -14.59
C ASP A 296 -27.11 -8.19 -15.96
N PHE A 297 -25.89 -7.68 -16.21
CA PHE A 297 -25.52 -7.14 -17.52
C PHE A 297 -25.55 -8.23 -18.60
N VAL A 298 -25.05 -9.43 -18.30
CA VAL A 298 -25.03 -10.54 -19.26
C VAL A 298 -26.42 -11.16 -19.42
N ASN A 299 -27.15 -11.34 -18.32
CA ASN A 299 -28.47 -11.99 -18.34
C ASN A 299 -29.53 -11.13 -19.04
N LEU A 300 -29.43 -9.80 -18.94
CA LEU A 300 -30.40 -8.87 -19.52
C LEU A 300 -30.00 -8.32 -20.89
N ASN A 301 -28.81 -8.67 -21.40
CA ASN A 301 -28.33 -8.22 -22.70
C ASN A 301 -27.84 -9.40 -23.55
N SER A 302 -28.69 -9.88 -24.45
CA SER A 302 -28.39 -11.00 -25.35
C SER A 302 -27.23 -10.77 -26.32
N ASN A 303 -26.73 -9.52 -26.45
CA ASN A 303 -25.59 -9.20 -27.31
C ASN A 303 -24.24 -9.37 -26.60
N VAL A 304 -24.22 -9.70 -25.31
CA VAL A 304 -23.00 -9.79 -24.51
C VAL A 304 -22.77 -11.22 -24.08
N SER A 305 -21.55 -11.70 -24.29
CA SER A 305 -21.07 -12.96 -23.71
C SER A 305 -20.24 -12.68 -22.46
N GLN A 306 -20.38 -13.54 -21.45
CA GLN A 306 -19.56 -13.46 -20.24
C GLN A 306 -18.09 -13.78 -20.55
N LYS A 307 -17.17 -13.18 -19.78
CA LYS A 307 -15.74 -13.50 -19.78
C LYS A 307 -15.51 -14.87 -19.14
N SER A 308 -14.57 -15.64 -19.67
CA SER A 308 -14.26 -16.96 -19.11
C SER A 308 -13.39 -16.83 -17.85
N ASN A 309 -13.81 -17.45 -16.74
CA ASN A 309 -12.98 -17.50 -15.52
C ASN A 309 -11.76 -18.43 -15.62
N SER A 310 -11.68 -19.26 -16.67
CA SER A 310 -10.60 -20.23 -16.86
C SER A 310 -9.46 -19.73 -17.76
N THR A 311 -9.52 -18.49 -18.25
CA THR A 311 -8.52 -17.92 -19.17
C THR A 311 -8.12 -16.51 -18.76
N VAL A 312 -6.97 -16.05 -19.26
CA VAL A 312 -6.54 -14.67 -19.09
C VAL A 312 -7.44 -13.74 -19.92
N ASN A 313 -8.17 -12.83 -19.25
CA ASN A 313 -9.03 -11.85 -19.90
C ASN A 313 -8.36 -10.47 -19.92
N LYS A 314 -7.71 -10.12 -21.04
CA LYS A 314 -7.04 -8.83 -21.22
C LYS A 314 -8.02 -7.72 -21.63
N VAL A 315 -7.64 -6.49 -21.32
CA VAL A 315 -8.30 -5.27 -21.82
C VAL A 315 -7.51 -4.69 -22.99
N PHE A 316 -8.08 -3.74 -23.74
CA PHE A 316 -7.53 -3.29 -25.03
C PHE A 316 -6.07 -2.78 -24.99
N TRP A 317 -5.63 -2.22 -23.85
CA TRP A 317 -4.27 -1.71 -23.68
C TRP A 317 -3.29 -2.76 -23.17
N ASP A 318 -3.79 -3.90 -22.68
CA ASP A 318 -2.99 -4.97 -22.13
C ASP A 318 -2.51 -5.90 -23.25
N ASN A 319 -1.33 -5.59 -23.79
CA ASN A 319 -0.71 -6.32 -24.90
C ASN A 319 0.39 -7.29 -24.45
N ASN A 320 0.57 -7.48 -23.13
CA ASN A 320 1.62 -8.33 -22.58
C ASN A 320 1.29 -9.82 -22.77
N PRO A 321 2.27 -10.74 -22.78
CA PRO A 321 2.02 -12.19 -22.72
C PRO A 321 1.12 -12.61 -21.55
N ASP A 322 0.43 -13.76 -21.69
CA ASP A 322 -0.49 -14.28 -20.67
C ASP A 322 0.23 -14.62 -19.35
N ASP A 323 1.46 -15.12 -19.45
CA ASP A 323 2.36 -15.54 -18.38
C ASP A 323 3.38 -14.46 -17.97
N PHE A 324 3.20 -13.22 -18.44
CA PHE A 324 4.09 -12.10 -18.14
C PHE A 324 4.10 -11.72 -16.66
N ILE A 325 2.96 -11.88 -15.98
CA ILE A 325 2.83 -11.69 -14.52
C ILE A 325 2.91 -13.07 -13.87
N LYS A 326 3.81 -13.19 -12.88
CA LYS A 326 4.11 -14.44 -12.18
C LYS A 326 3.60 -14.42 -10.76
#